data_AF-H2B084-F1
#
_entry.id   AF-H2B084-F1
#
_cell.length_a   1.000
_cell.length_b   1.000
_cell.length_c   1.000
_cell.angle_alpha   90.00
_cell.angle_beta   90.00
_cell.angle_gamma   90.00
#
_symmetry.space_group_name_H-M   'P 1'
#
loop_
_entity.id
_entity.type
_entity.pdbx_description
1 polymer ?
#
loop_
_entity_poly.entity_id
_entity_poly.type
_entity_poly.pdbx_seq_one_letter_code
_entity_poly.pdbx_strand_id
1 'polypeptide(L)'
;MVRDIWTELINKTRRKDDDTSGKTIIVCCPSKDTMYEFQKKYYPTELQESIDEKPTTQLQFHYIMDTSRSEDIDRSPHGIVNIYSMVSPVEHSTLSLLHPIIEQIRGNVQLCVVLDWSKNSQRSWLRYLNDMFKELQVFESLMQLHVICVNSNVIWELQRSSTSWNTRLIGFVQQSLRSFCLEKNGSLYFLQENGTIDILTDIIHENTHDDTRIEMIDISKTFIPSGSDSFGLIKTIDDTFDPSIATTDEFIATQYEKAVPEAYKPSYGNSELLKGASYTVYEDPQASDYYQTLLDFDVQKKLSEINKTYRSKPLT
;
A
#
# COMPACT_ATOMS: atom_id res chain seq x y z
N MET A 1 -16.59 -8.43 -24.00
CA MET A 1 -15.65 -7.42 -24.53
C MET A 1 -14.54 -7.04 -23.53
N VAL A 2 -14.79 -6.90 -22.22
CA VAL A 2 -13.71 -6.74 -21.20
C VAL A 2 -12.88 -8.02 -20.98
N ARG A 3 -13.47 -9.22 -21.18
CA ARG A 3 -12.80 -10.52 -21.03
C ARG A 3 -11.59 -10.73 -21.96
N ASP A 4 -11.56 -10.13 -23.15
CA ASP A 4 -10.55 -10.45 -24.16
C ASP A 4 -9.20 -9.76 -23.90
N ILE A 5 -9.21 -8.52 -23.41
CA ILE A 5 -8.00 -7.75 -23.04
C ILE A 5 -7.32 -8.37 -21.82
N TRP A 6 -8.11 -8.84 -20.85
CA TRP A 6 -7.59 -9.53 -19.67
C TRP A 6 -7.05 -10.91 -20.00
N THR A 7 -7.68 -11.62 -20.93
CA THR A 7 -7.12 -12.87 -21.46
C THR A 7 -5.77 -12.62 -22.12
N GLU A 8 -5.59 -11.49 -22.79
CA GLU A 8 -4.29 -11.08 -23.34
C GLU A 8 -3.25 -10.71 -22.24
N LEU A 9 -3.67 -10.01 -21.17
CA LEU A 9 -2.81 -9.67 -20.03
C LEU A 9 -2.37 -10.92 -19.24
N ILE A 10 -3.32 -11.83 -18.95
CA ILE A 10 -3.09 -13.14 -18.34
C ILE A 10 -2.20 -14.00 -19.24
N ASN A 11 -2.45 -14.02 -20.56
CA ASN A 11 -1.61 -14.76 -21.49
C ASN A 11 -0.21 -14.16 -21.67
N LYS A 12 -0.02 -12.85 -21.41
CA LYS A 12 1.30 -12.20 -21.36
C LYS A 12 2.05 -12.50 -20.08
N THR A 13 1.37 -12.64 -18.94
CA THR A 13 1.97 -13.17 -17.69
C THR A 13 2.30 -14.65 -17.81
N ARG A 14 1.56 -15.38 -18.64
CA ARG A 14 1.77 -16.79 -18.99
C ARG A 14 2.85 -16.92 -20.05
N ARG A 15 4.11 -16.59 -19.73
CA ARG A 15 5.23 -17.09 -20.56
C ARG A 15 5.12 -18.61 -20.57
N LYS A 16 5.03 -19.17 -21.78
CA LYS A 16 5.21 -20.60 -22.03
C LYS A 16 6.66 -20.90 -21.63
N ASP A 17 6.81 -21.84 -20.72
CA ASP A 17 8.05 -22.36 -20.13
C ASP A 17 8.39 -21.79 -18.74
N ASP A 18 8.64 -22.74 -17.85
CA ASP A 18 9.17 -22.70 -16.48
C ASP A 18 8.27 -22.27 -15.32
N ASP A 19 7.86 -23.28 -14.54
CA ASP A 19 8.04 -23.53 -13.07
C ASP A 19 8.59 -22.43 -12.15
N THR A 20 8.54 -21.16 -12.55
CA THR A 20 8.93 -20.01 -11.74
C THR A 20 7.75 -19.63 -10.85
N SER A 21 7.92 -19.85 -9.55
CA SER A 21 7.01 -19.39 -8.51
C SER A 21 6.96 -17.85 -8.47
N GLY A 22 6.17 -17.24 -9.33
CA GLY A 22 5.97 -15.78 -9.32
C GLY A 22 5.28 -15.34 -8.02
N LYS A 23 5.71 -14.20 -7.48
CA LYS A 23 5.08 -13.57 -6.31
C LYS A 23 4.13 -12.47 -6.77
N THR A 24 3.04 -12.27 -6.03
CA THR A 24 2.09 -11.20 -6.29
C THR A 24 1.92 -10.33 -5.06
N ILE A 25 2.11 -9.03 -5.23
CA ILE A 25 1.91 -8.03 -4.19
C ILE A 25 0.70 -7.19 -4.58
N ILE A 26 -0.22 -7.05 -3.65
CA ILE A 26 -1.41 -6.22 -3.78
C ILE A 26 -1.27 -5.08 -2.77
N VAL A 27 -1.11 -3.85 -3.26
CA VAL A 27 -0.98 -2.65 -2.43
C VAL A 27 -2.30 -1.90 -2.42
N CYS A 28 -2.93 -1.79 -1.25
CA CYS A 28 -4.18 -1.08 -1.01
C CYS A 28 -3.94 0.22 -0.24
N CYS A 29 -4.30 1.35 -0.83
CA CYS A 29 -4.13 2.67 -0.23
C CYS A 29 -5.50 3.37 -0.04
N PRO A 30 -5.70 4.17 1.03
CA PRO A 30 -6.95 4.89 1.26
C PRO A 30 -7.13 6.10 0.33
N SER A 31 -6.07 6.55 -0.33
CA SER A 31 -6.11 7.69 -1.25
C SER A 31 -5.06 7.57 -2.35
N LYS A 32 -5.31 8.27 -3.47
CA LYS A 32 -4.33 8.41 -4.57
C LYS A 32 -3.05 9.11 -4.14
N ASP A 33 -3.14 10.06 -3.20
CA ASP A 33 -1.98 10.79 -2.69
C ASP A 33 -1.07 9.86 -1.88
N THR A 34 -1.65 9.07 -0.97
CA THR A 34 -0.90 8.05 -0.21
C THR A 34 -0.31 7.00 -1.14
N MET A 35 -1.04 6.58 -2.19
CA MET A 35 -0.51 5.65 -3.18
C MET A 35 0.69 6.21 -3.94
N TYR A 36 0.60 7.44 -4.42
CA TYR A 36 1.69 8.12 -5.12
C TYR A 36 2.91 8.31 -4.23
N GLU A 37 2.74 8.80 -3.00
CA GLU A 37 3.83 8.96 -2.05
C GLU A 37 4.49 7.62 -1.70
N PHE A 38 3.69 6.56 -1.50
CA PHE A 38 4.22 5.23 -1.23
C PHE A 38 5.03 4.69 -2.41
N GLN A 39 4.48 4.80 -3.61
CA GLN A 39 5.11 4.37 -4.86
C GLN A 39 6.45 5.06 -5.08
N LYS A 40 6.48 6.38 -5.04
CA LYS A 40 7.70 7.17 -5.29
C LYS A 40 8.83 6.87 -4.31
N LYS A 41 8.49 6.40 -3.11
CA LYS A 41 9.42 6.30 -1.99
C LYS A 41 9.88 4.88 -1.68
N TYR A 42 8.98 3.92 -1.84
CA TYR A 42 9.18 2.55 -1.36
C TYR A 42 9.11 1.51 -2.48
N TYR A 43 8.86 1.91 -3.73
CA TYR A 43 9.01 0.98 -4.86
C TYR A 43 10.48 0.77 -5.17
N PRO A 44 10.86 -0.34 -5.82
CA PRO A 44 12.20 -0.48 -6.38
C PRO A 44 12.56 0.73 -7.25
N THR A 45 13.82 1.16 -7.21
CA THR A 45 14.29 2.38 -7.89
C THR A 45 13.92 2.41 -9.36
N GLU A 46 13.96 1.26 -10.03
CA GLU A 46 13.60 1.10 -11.45
C GLU A 46 12.14 1.46 -11.73
N LEU A 47 11.24 1.21 -10.77
CA LEU A 47 9.84 1.63 -10.88
C LEU A 47 9.65 3.08 -10.46
N GLN A 48 10.39 3.56 -9.45
CA GLN A 48 10.27 4.94 -8.97
C GLN A 48 10.54 5.96 -10.08
N GLU A 49 11.54 5.70 -10.94
CA GLU A 49 11.89 6.56 -12.09
C GLU A 49 10.78 6.65 -13.14
N SER A 50 9.85 5.68 -13.19
CA SER A 50 8.71 5.70 -14.09
C SER A 50 7.47 6.40 -13.52
N ILE A 51 7.52 6.82 -12.25
CA ILE A 51 6.38 7.38 -11.51
C ILE A 51 6.54 8.90 -11.43
N ASP A 52 6.22 9.57 -12.53
CA ASP A 52 6.33 11.04 -12.65
C ASP A 52 5.07 11.77 -12.17
N GLU A 53 3.90 11.14 -12.31
CA GLU A 53 2.60 11.76 -12.07
C GLU A 53 1.74 11.00 -11.07
N LYS A 54 0.80 11.74 -10.45
CA LYS A 54 -0.19 11.14 -9.56
C LYS A 54 -1.08 10.15 -10.33
N PRO A 55 -1.44 9.00 -9.73
CA PRO A 55 -2.29 8.01 -10.35
C PRO A 55 -3.64 8.55 -10.83
N THR A 56 -3.88 8.45 -12.13
CA THR A 56 -5.16 8.85 -12.73
C THR A 56 -6.21 7.75 -12.60
N THR A 57 -5.80 6.48 -12.53
CA THR A 57 -6.67 5.30 -12.38
C THR A 57 -6.78 4.83 -10.92
N GLN A 58 -7.80 4.01 -10.64
CA GLN A 58 -7.99 3.35 -9.34
C GLN A 58 -7.14 2.08 -9.18
N LEU A 59 -6.73 1.44 -10.28
CA LEU A 59 -5.89 0.24 -10.30
C LEU A 59 -4.70 0.49 -11.24
N GLN A 60 -3.51 0.13 -10.77
CA GLN A 60 -2.26 0.16 -11.53
C GLN A 60 -1.58 -1.21 -11.43
N PHE A 61 -0.81 -1.56 -12.46
CA PHE A 61 -0.06 -2.81 -12.54
C PHE A 61 1.38 -2.51 -12.93
N HIS A 62 2.30 -3.06 -12.14
CA HIS A 62 3.72 -3.06 -12.39
C HIS A 62 4.25 -4.49 -12.26
N TYR A 63 5.42 -4.76 -12.83
CA TYR A 63 6.14 -6.00 -12.58
C TYR A 63 7.63 -5.69 -12.47
N ILE A 64 8.33 -6.49 -11.66
CA ILE A 64 9.79 -6.45 -11.57
C ILE A 64 10.36 -7.85 -11.72
N MET A 65 11.62 -7.92 -12.14
CA MET A 65 12.40 -9.15 -12.15
C MET A 65 13.17 -9.24 -10.84
N ASP A 66 12.95 -10.29 -10.06
CA ASP A 66 13.75 -10.58 -8.87
C ASP A 66 15.13 -11.07 -9.29
N THR A 67 16.13 -10.19 -9.17
CA THR A 67 17.55 -10.44 -9.47
C THR A 67 18.37 -10.80 -8.23
N SER A 68 17.78 -10.70 -7.03
CA SER A 68 18.47 -10.77 -5.74
C SER A 68 18.99 -12.18 -5.38
N ARG A 69 18.48 -13.24 -6.02
CA ARG A 69 18.83 -14.63 -5.74
C ARG A 69 20.09 -15.16 -6.44
N SER A 70 20.88 -14.29 -7.09
CA SER A 70 21.90 -14.71 -8.06
C SER A 70 23.37 -14.73 -7.57
N GLU A 71 23.63 -14.95 -6.28
CA GLU A 71 25.01 -15.34 -5.87
C GLU A 71 25.29 -16.84 -6.12
N ASP A 72 24.25 -17.68 -6.21
CA ASP A 72 24.40 -19.09 -6.62
C ASP A 72 24.10 -19.23 -8.13
N ILE A 73 25.19 -19.26 -8.90
CA ILE A 73 25.25 -19.18 -10.38
C ILE A 73 24.43 -20.22 -11.16
N ASP A 74 23.79 -21.23 -10.54
CA ASP A 74 23.34 -22.39 -11.33
C ASP A 74 21.92 -22.92 -11.11
N ARG A 75 21.11 -22.47 -10.13
CA ARG A 75 19.79 -23.10 -9.91
C ARG A 75 18.72 -22.20 -9.28
N SER A 76 18.23 -21.20 -10.02
CA SER A 76 16.80 -20.81 -10.03
C SER A 76 16.56 -19.72 -11.07
N PRO A 77 15.54 -19.83 -11.92
CA PRO A 77 15.16 -18.74 -12.80
C PRO A 77 14.68 -17.54 -11.98
N HIS A 78 15.00 -16.34 -12.46
CA HIS A 78 14.59 -15.07 -11.84
C HIS A 78 13.07 -15.06 -11.66
N GLY A 79 12.60 -14.82 -10.44
CA GLY A 79 11.17 -14.76 -10.15
C GLY A 79 10.56 -13.48 -10.68
N ILE A 80 9.39 -13.54 -11.33
CA ILE A 80 8.61 -12.34 -11.65
C ILE A 80 7.80 -11.96 -10.42
N VAL A 81 7.90 -10.70 -9.99
CA VAL A 81 7.02 -10.14 -8.96
C VAL A 81 6.01 -9.21 -9.64
N ASN A 82 4.74 -9.56 -9.52
CA ASN A 82 3.61 -8.75 -9.99
C ASN A 82 3.16 -7.81 -8.87
N ILE A 83 3.02 -6.52 -9.14
CA ILE A 83 2.58 -5.52 -8.16
C ILE A 83 1.32 -4.85 -8.66
N TYR A 84 0.21 -5.02 -7.93
CA TYR A 84 -1.07 -4.39 -8.18
C TYR A 84 -1.30 -3.31 -7.14
N SER A 85 -1.40 -2.05 -7.55
CA SER A 85 -1.69 -0.93 -6.65
C SER A 85 -3.13 -0.48 -6.83
N MET A 86 -3.89 -0.32 -5.75
CA MET A 86 -5.25 0.17 -5.81
C MET A 86 -5.61 1.15 -4.70
N VAL A 87 -6.58 2.01 -5.02
CA VAL A 87 -7.18 2.94 -4.05
C VAL A 87 -8.51 2.38 -3.54
N SER A 88 -8.68 2.36 -2.23
CA SER A 88 -9.88 1.88 -1.54
C SER A 88 -10.80 3.06 -1.15
N PRO A 89 -12.15 2.88 -1.09
CA PRO A 89 -12.91 1.64 -1.23
C PRO A 89 -12.79 1.02 -2.63
N VAL A 90 -12.61 -0.30 -2.68
CA VAL A 90 -12.38 -1.00 -3.94
C VAL A 90 -13.73 -1.28 -4.58
N GLU A 91 -13.95 -0.74 -5.78
CA GLU A 91 -15.18 -1.05 -6.51
C GLU A 91 -15.31 -2.57 -6.74
N HIS A 92 -16.52 -3.10 -6.64
CA HIS A 92 -16.77 -4.53 -6.82
C HIS A 92 -16.32 -5.05 -8.21
N SER A 93 -16.37 -4.17 -9.21
CA SER A 93 -15.80 -4.38 -10.54
C SER A 93 -14.30 -4.68 -10.48
N THR A 94 -13.54 -3.89 -9.71
CA THR A 94 -12.10 -4.04 -9.51
C THR A 94 -11.76 -5.30 -8.71
N LEU A 95 -12.51 -5.62 -7.66
CA LEU A 95 -12.36 -6.89 -6.92
C LEU A 95 -12.58 -8.11 -7.82
N SER A 96 -13.58 -8.04 -8.71
CA SER A 96 -13.87 -9.09 -9.68
C SER A 96 -12.72 -9.32 -10.67
N LEU A 97 -11.87 -8.31 -10.91
CA LEU A 97 -10.68 -8.43 -11.76
C LEU A 97 -9.51 -9.10 -11.03
N LEU A 98 -9.42 -8.94 -9.71
CA LEU A 98 -8.38 -9.54 -8.89
C LEU A 98 -8.66 -11.01 -8.57
N HIS A 99 -9.94 -11.40 -8.49
CA HIS A 99 -10.35 -12.75 -8.14
C HIS A 99 -9.65 -13.85 -8.97
N PRO A 100 -9.60 -13.79 -10.32
CA PRO A 100 -8.94 -14.83 -11.10
C PRO A 100 -7.42 -14.87 -10.90
N ILE A 101 -6.81 -13.71 -10.57
CA ILE A 101 -5.36 -13.58 -10.34
C ILE A 101 -5.01 -14.26 -9.01
N ILE A 102 -5.76 -13.95 -7.95
CA ILE A 102 -5.54 -14.49 -6.62
C ILE A 102 -5.76 -16.02 -6.61
N GLU A 103 -6.83 -16.51 -7.24
CA GLU A 103 -7.13 -17.94 -7.27
C GLU A 103 -6.11 -18.77 -8.04
N GLN A 104 -5.48 -18.19 -9.07
CA GLN A 104 -4.50 -18.89 -9.89
C GLN A 104 -3.12 -18.96 -9.23
N ILE A 105 -2.76 -17.99 -8.39
CA ILE A 105 -1.41 -17.81 -7.83
C ILE A 105 -1.26 -18.44 -6.42
N ARG A 106 -2.29 -19.16 -5.95
CA ARG A 106 -2.40 -19.91 -4.67
C ARG A 106 -1.15 -19.87 -3.77
N GLY A 107 -1.20 -19.06 -2.72
CA GLY A 107 -0.22 -19.07 -1.62
C GLY A 107 0.95 -18.10 -1.77
N ASN A 108 1.10 -17.41 -2.90
CA ASN A 108 2.16 -16.41 -3.12
C ASN A 108 1.59 -14.98 -3.29
N VAL A 109 0.53 -14.64 -2.55
CA VAL A 109 -0.10 -13.32 -2.58
C VAL A 109 0.16 -12.57 -1.28
N GLN A 110 0.80 -11.42 -1.38
CA GLN A 110 1.11 -10.52 -0.28
C GLN A 110 0.18 -9.30 -0.36
N LEU A 111 -0.70 -9.12 0.63
CA LEU A 111 -1.60 -7.98 0.73
C LEU A 111 -0.97 -6.89 1.62
N CYS A 112 -0.61 -5.77 1.02
CA CYS A 112 -0.05 -4.60 1.70
C CYS A 112 -1.13 -3.52 1.84
N VAL A 113 -1.51 -3.18 3.06
CA VAL A 113 -2.44 -2.07 3.33
C VAL A 113 -1.65 -0.87 3.87
N VAL A 114 -1.64 0.22 3.11
CA VAL A 114 -0.83 1.41 3.42
C VAL A 114 -1.69 2.46 4.14
N LEU A 115 -1.29 2.82 5.36
CA LEU A 115 -1.85 3.89 6.19
C LEU A 115 -0.84 5.02 6.28
N ASP A 116 -1.28 6.26 6.48
CA ASP A 116 -0.40 7.43 6.31
C ASP A 116 -0.57 8.44 7.45
N TRP A 117 0.46 8.53 8.31
CA TRP A 117 0.46 9.43 9.46
C TRP A 117 0.42 10.91 9.08
N SER A 118 0.80 11.29 7.85
CA SER A 118 0.71 12.67 7.37
C SER A 118 -0.72 13.11 7.04
N LYS A 119 -1.61 12.15 6.80
CA LYS A 119 -3.03 12.43 6.52
C LYS A 119 -3.80 12.40 7.81
N ASN A 120 -4.85 13.21 7.90
CA ASN A 120 -5.72 13.27 9.07
C ASN A 120 -6.80 12.18 9.06
N SER A 121 -6.43 10.92 8.83
CA SER A 121 -7.36 9.79 8.69
C SER A 121 -7.21 8.74 9.79
N GLN A 122 -6.37 8.95 10.80
CA GLN A 122 -6.07 7.99 11.87
C GLN A 122 -7.32 7.44 12.55
N ARG A 123 -8.32 8.31 12.75
CA ARG A 123 -9.60 7.96 13.36
C ARG A 123 -10.31 6.83 12.60
N SER A 124 -10.21 6.79 11.28
CA SER A 124 -10.93 5.80 10.46
C SER A 124 -10.08 4.58 10.10
N TRP A 125 -8.80 4.51 10.49
CA TRP A 125 -7.90 3.43 10.07
C TRP A 125 -8.40 2.04 10.44
N LEU A 126 -8.84 1.85 11.68
CA LEU A 126 -9.26 0.53 12.14
C LEU A 126 -10.56 0.08 11.47
N ARG A 127 -11.49 1.01 11.23
CA ARG A 127 -12.70 0.76 10.44
C ARG A 127 -12.35 0.41 9.00
N TYR A 128 -11.50 1.21 8.37
CA TYR A 128 -11.01 0.99 7.00
C TYR A 128 -10.37 -0.39 6.83
N LEU A 129 -9.51 -0.80 7.78
CA LEU A 129 -8.90 -2.13 7.79
C LEU A 129 -9.98 -3.22 7.91
N ASN A 130 -10.92 -3.08 8.84
CA ASN A 130 -11.97 -4.08 9.06
C ASN A 130 -12.89 -4.22 7.84
N ASP A 131 -13.31 -3.11 7.25
CA ASP A 131 -14.20 -3.09 6.08
C ASP A 131 -13.49 -3.68 4.86
N MET A 132 -12.24 -3.31 4.61
CA MET A 132 -11.45 -3.91 3.52
C MET A 132 -11.28 -5.42 3.71
N PHE A 133 -11.03 -5.87 4.94
CA PHE A 133 -10.83 -7.30 5.19
C PHE A 133 -12.13 -8.10 5.08
N LYS A 134 -13.28 -7.50 5.45
CA LYS A 134 -14.60 -8.08 5.18
C LYS A 134 -14.84 -8.23 3.66
N GLU A 135 -14.45 -7.24 2.86
CA GLU A 135 -14.55 -7.31 1.39
C GLU A 135 -13.63 -8.38 0.79
N LEU A 136 -12.44 -8.57 1.36
CA LEU A 136 -11.42 -9.53 0.90
C LEU A 136 -11.50 -10.90 1.59
N GLN A 137 -12.49 -11.14 2.45
CA GLN A 137 -12.59 -12.35 3.27
C GLN A 137 -12.55 -13.65 2.44
N VAL A 138 -13.07 -13.61 1.21
CA VAL A 138 -13.05 -14.75 0.26
C VAL A 138 -11.62 -15.23 -0.03
N PHE A 139 -10.62 -14.37 0.14
CA PHE A 139 -9.22 -14.63 -0.16
C PHE A 139 -8.32 -14.70 1.08
N GLU A 140 -8.87 -14.59 2.29
CA GLU A 140 -8.10 -14.51 3.54
C GLU A 140 -7.08 -15.65 3.68
N SER A 141 -7.48 -16.88 3.37
CA SER A 141 -6.59 -18.05 3.44
C SER A 141 -5.47 -18.10 2.38
N LEU A 142 -5.52 -17.23 1.38
CA LEU A 142 -4.61 -17.21 0.23
C LEU A 142 -3.61 -16.04 0.29
N MET A 143 -3.77 -15.14 1.27
CA MET A 143 -3.00 -13.91 1.37
C MET A 143 -2.26 -13.81 2.69
N GLN A 144 -1.05 -13.27 2.65
CA GLN A 144 -0.34 -12.81 3.84
C GLN A 144 -0.50 -11.30 3.95
N LEU A 145 -0.91 -10.82 5.14
CA LEU A 145 -1.25 -9.43 5.39
C LEU A 145 -0.03 -8.64 5.93
N HIS A 146 0.18 -7.46 5.36
CA HIS A 146 1.11 -6.45 5.85
C HIS A 146 0.36 -5.12 6.01
N VAL A 147 0.32 -4.57 7.23
CA VAL A 147 -0.16 -3.20 7.48
C VAL A 147 1.06 -2.29 7.57
N ILE A 148 1.10 -1.26 6.72
CA ILE A 148 2.25 -0.37 6.56
C ILE A 148 1.83 1.06 6.87
N CYS A 149 2.30 1.62 7.98
CA CYS A 149 2.10 3.00 8.38
C CYS A 149 3.27 3.87 7.89
N VAL A 150 3.07 4.67 6.85
CA VAL A 150 4.08 5.59 6.32
C VAL A 150 4.07 6.93 7.06
N ASN A 151 5.16 7.69 6.85
CA ASN A 151 5.35 9.03 7.40
C ASN A 151 5.26 9.07 8.93
N SER A 152 5.71 7.99 9.59
CA SER A 152 5.61 7.82 11.05
C SER A 152 6.43 8.84 11.84
N ASN A 153 7.37 9.56 11.21
CA ASN A 153 8.04 10.73 11.81
C ASN A 153 7.06 11.86 12.18
N VAL A 154 5.91 11.95 11.51
CA VAL A 154 4.85 12.94 11.81
C VAL A 154 4.27 12.74 13.22
N ILE A 155 4.38 11.55 13.82
CA ILE A 155 3.96 11.29 15.20
C ILE A 155 4.58 12.31 16.17
N TRP A 156 5.87 12.63 16.00
CA TRP A 156 6.56 13.61 16.83
C TRP A 156 5.99 15.02 16.66
N GLU A 157 5.68 15.40 15.42
CA GLU A 157 5.06 16.70 15.13
C GLU A 157 3.67 16.80 15.72
N LEU A 158 2.87 15.75 15.63
CA LEU A 158 1.53 15.69 16.23
C LEU A 158 1.60 15.87 17.75
N GLN A 159 2.51 15.17 18.43
CA GLN A 159 2.72 15.31 19.87
C GLN A 159 3.19 16.72 20.27
N ARG A 160 4.01 17.37 19.44
CA ARG A 160 4.54 18.70 19.72
C ARG A 160 3.53 19.82 19.43
N SER A 161 2.73 19.66 18.38
CA SER A 161 1.86 20.71 17.84
C SER A 161 0.42 20.64 18.31
N SER A 162 -0.02 19.51 18.90
CA SER A 162 -1.39 19.30 19.34
C SER A 162 -1.45 18.70 20.73
N THR A 163 -2.29 19.29 21.60
CA THR A 163 -2.60 18.70 22.92
C THR A 163 -3.49 17.47 22.82
N SER A 164 -4.14 17.25 21.68
CA SER A 164 -4.99 16.09 21.44
C SER A 164 -4.18 14.82 21.17
N TRP A 165 -2.93 14.97 20.71
CA TRP A 165 -2.00 13.87 20.48
C TRP A 165 -0.99 13.79 21.61
N ASN A 166 -1.03 12.70 22.38
CA ASN A 166 -0.08 12.44 23.45
C ASN A 166 0.38 10.98 23.38
N THR A 167 1.43 10.64 24.13
CA THR A 167 2.02 9.29 24.13
C THR A 167 1.00 8.18 24.41
N ARG A 168 0.04 8.43 25.31
CA ARG A 168 -1.01 7.44 25.63
C ARG A 168 -1.90 7.16 24.42
N LEU A 169 -2.31 8.21 23.69
CA LEU A 169 -3.14 8.04 22.50
C LEU A 169 -2.38 7.36 21.35
N ILE A 170 -1.10 7.69 21.16
CA ILE A 170 -0.25 7.00 20.18
C ILE A 170 -0.13 5.52 20.54
N GLY A 171 0.13 5.21 21.82
CA GLY A 171 0.13 3.85 22.33
C GLY A 171 -1.20 3.12 22.11
N PHE A 172 -2.33 3.79 22.32
CA PHE A 172 -3.66 3.24 22.06
C PHE A 172 -3.89 2.91 20.57
N VAL A 173 -3.46 3.78 19.65
CA VAL A 173 -3.51 3.49 18.20
C VAL A 173 -2.63 2.30 17.87
N GLN A 174 -1.41 2.25 18.42
CA GLN A 174 -0.48 1.14 18.20
C GLN A 174 -1.03 -0.18 18.74
N GLN A 175 -1.57 -0.21 19.97
CA GLN A 175 -2.21 -1.41 20.55
C GLN A 175 -3.38 -1.89 19.70
N SER A 176 -4.18 -0.97 19.16
CA SER A 176 -5.32 -1.30 18.29
C SER A 176 -4.88 -1.92 16.96
N LEU A 177 -3.88 -1.33 16.29
CA LEU A 177 -3.34 -1.87 15.03
C LEU A 177 -2.60 -3.20 15.24
N ARG A 178 -1.86 -3.34 16.35
CA ARG A 178 -1.22 -4.61 16.75
C ARG A 178 -2.23 -5.71 16.98
N SER A 179 -3.33 -5.41 17.66
CA SER A 179 -4.41 -6.37 17.90
C SER A 179 -5.07 -6.81 16.59
N PHE A 180 -5.31 -5.89 15.67
CA PHE A 180 -5.80 -6.21 14.33
C PHE A 180 -4.84 -7.15 13.58
N CYS A 181 -3.55 -6.82 13.55
CA CYS A 181 -2.55 -7.66 12.87
C CYS A 181 -2.42 -9.04 13.53
N LEU A 182 -2.47 -9.12 14.86
CA LEU A 182 -2.43 -10.38 15.60
C LEU A 182 -3.64 -11.27 15.24
N GLU A 183 -4.85 -10.71 15.19
CA GLU A 183 -6.04 -11.48 14.82
C GLU A 183 -5.99 -11.96 13.37
N LYS A 184 -5.51 -11.13 12.45
CA LYS A 184 -5.45 -11.43 11.01
C LYS A 184 -4.15 -12.12 10.58
N ASN A 185 -3.34 -12.58 11.53
CA ASN A 185 -2.03 -13.18 11.30
C ASN A 185 -1.13 -12.34 10.35
N GLY A 186 -1.21 -11.01 10.47
CA GLY A 186 -0.47 -10.05 9.67
C GLY A 186 0.73 -9.46 10.40
N SER A 187 1.57 -8.76 9.65
CA SER A 187 2.68 -7.95 10.19
C SER A 187 2.34 -6.46 10.19
N LEU A 188 3.01 -5.69 11.04
CA LEU A 188 2.84 -4.24 11.16
C LEU A 188 4.18 -3.51 11.00
N TYR A 189 4.19 -2.48 10.14
CA TYR A 189 5.35 -1.63 9.88
C TYR A 189 5.01 -0.17 10.15
N PHE A 190 5.91 0.55 10.82
CA PHE A 190 5.91 2.00 10.94
C PHE A 190 7.17 2.52 10.28
N LEU A 191 7.01 3.23 9.17
CA LEU A 191 8.09 3.70 8.32
C LEU A 191 8.27 5.20 8.49
N GLN A 192 9.50 5.62 8.78
CA GLN A 192 9.91 7.02 8.77
C GLN A 192 10.34 7.44 7.37
N GLU A 193 10.21 8.73 7.07
CA GLU A 193 10.55 9.26 5.75
C GLU A 193 12.01 9.04 5.29
N ASN A 194 12.95 8.81 6.21
CA ASN A 194 14.37 8.68 5.88
C ASN A 194 14.88 7.24 6.02
N GLY A 195 13.99 6.27 6.21
CA GLY A 195 14.37 4.86 6.29
C GLY A 195 14.78 4.33 4.91
N THR A 196 16.03 3.88 4.77
CA THR A 196 16.55 3.12 3.62
C THR A 196 15.98 1.71 3.50
N ILE A 197 14.88 1.41 4.21
CA ILE A 197 14.27 0.09 4.18
C ILE A 197 13.48 0.01 2.89
N ASP A 198 13.99 -0.77 1.95
CA ASP A 198 13.22 -1.25 0.82
C ASP A 198 12.22 -2.29 1.33
N ILE A 199 11.13 -1.78 1.89
CA ILE A 199 10.07 -2.56 2.53
C ILE A 199 9.45 -3.55 1.54
N LEU A 200 9.37 -3.18 0.25
CA LEU A 200 8.88 -4.11 -0.76
C LEU A 200 9.89 -5.20 -1.00
N THR A 201 11.18 -4.91 -1.08
CA THR A 201 12.23 -5.95 -1.12
C THR A 201 12.17 -6.88 0.11
N ASP A 202 11.96 -6.34 1.32
CA ASP A 202 11.79 -7.17 2.53
C ASP A 202 10.55 -8.09 2.43
N ILE A 203 9.42 -7.58 1.91
CA ILE A 203 8.19 -8.34 1.68
C ILE A 203 8.38 -9.37 0.57
N ILE A 204 9.06 -8.99 -0.52
CA ILE A 204 9.34 -9.85 -1.69
C ILE A 204 10.21 -11.03 -1.27
N HIS A 205 11.26 -10.81 -0.49
CA HIS A 205 12.18 -11.87 -0.13
C HIS A 205 11.70 -12.70 1.06
N GLU A 206 10.57 -12.33 1.68
CA GLU A 206 10.13 -12.93 2.95
C GLU A 206 11.33 -13.02 3.90
N ASN A 207 12.12 -11.94 3.99
CA ASN A 207 13.31 -11.85 4.85
C ASN A 207 12.87 -11.74 6.33
N THR A 208 12.06 -12.70 6.77
CA THR A 208 11.64 -12.96 8.14
C THR A 208 12.74 -13.66 8.95
N HIS A 209 13.96 -13.76 8.42
CA HIS A 209 15.02 -14.60 8.96
C HIS A 209 15.91 -13.96 10.03
N ASP A 210 15.49 -12.87 10.65
CA ASP A 210 16.23 -12.38 11.80
C ASP A 210 15.30 -11.85 12.88
N ASP A 211 15.14 -12.64 13.95
CA ASP A 211 14.54 -12.24 15.24
C ASP A 211 15.15 -10.93 15.80
N THR A 212 16.27 -10.47 15.22
CA THR A 212 16.97 -9.22 15.51
C THR A 212 16.27 -7.96 14.99
N ARG A 213 15.20 -8.06 14.19
CA ARG A 213 14.51 -6.89 13.61
C ARG A 213 13.26 -6.42 14.35
N ILE A 214 12.82 -7.12 15.42
CA ILE A 214 11.68 -6.64 16.21
C ILE A 214 12.07 -5.34 16.90
N GLU A 215 11.62 -4.23 16.35
CA GLU A 215 11.79 -2.90 16.92
C GLU A 215 10.43 -2.48 17.48
N MET A 216 10.32 -2.43 18.81
CA MET A 216 9.13 -1.97 19.53
C MET A 216 9.44 -0.80 20.48
N ILE A 217 10.69 -0.30 20.49
CA ILE A 217 11.12 0.77 21.39
C ILE A 217 10.79 2.13 20.77
N ASP A 218 11.13 2.33 19.49
CA ASP A 218 10.76 3.54 18.76
C ASP A 218 9.33 3.46 18.21
N ILE A 219 8.42 4.24 18.81
CA ILE A 219 7.02 4.39 18.39
C ILE A 219 6.84 4.83 16.93
N SER A 220 7.86 5.48 16.37
CA SER A 220 7.85 5.99 15.00
C SER A 220 8.59 5.08 14.02
N LYS A 221 9.26 4.04 14.51
CA LYS A 221 10.00 3.05 13.72
C LYS A 221 9.77 1.66 14.30
N THR A 222 8.53 1.20 14.27
CA THR A 222 8.12 -0.10 14.78
C THR A 222 8.07 -1.14 13.66
N PHE A 223 8.57 -2.35 13.90
CA PHE A 223 8.33 -3.52 13.06
C PHE A 223 7.91 -4.73 13.90
N ILE A 224 6.76 -5.31 13.55
CA ILE A 224 6.19 -6.47 14.22
C ILE A 224 5.89 -7.53 13.16
N PRO A 225 6.75 -8.55 13.03
CA PRO A 225 6.51 -9.70 12.16
C PRO A 225 5.21 -10.44 12.52
N SER A 226 4.60 -11.08 11.52
CA SER A 226 3.49 -12.00 11.77
C SER A 226 3.92 -13.11 12.73
N GLY A 227 3.05 -13.47 13.69
CA GLY A 227 3.30 -14.48 14.71
C GLY A 227 4.25 -14.07 15.87
N SER A 228 4.87 -12.90 15.81
CA SER A 228 5.79 -12.43 16.88
C SER A 228 5.10 -11.73 18.05
N ASP A 229 3.86 -11.25 17.85
CA ASP A 229 3.11 -10.51 18.85
C ASP A 229 2.23 -11.42 19.73
N SER A 230 1.75 -10.89 20.86
CA SER A 230 0.81 -11.59 21.74
C SER A 230 -0.03 -10.62 22.56
N PHE A 231 -1.15 -11.08 23.12
CA PHE A 231 -1.96 -10.26 24.02
C PHE A 231 -1.16 -9.71 25.22
N GLY A 232 -0.22 -10.49 25.76
CA GLY A 232 0.64 -10.04 26.85
C GLY A 232 1.56 -8.89 26.42
N LEU A 233 2.20 -9.01 25.24
CA LEU A 233 3.09 -7.98 24.69
C LEU A 233 2.36 -6.71 24.27
N ILE A 234 1.09 -6.81 23.84
CA ILE A 234 0.27 -5.63 23.51
C ILE A 234 -0.08 -4.87 24.79
N LYS A 235 -0.43 -5.59 25.86
CA LYS A 235 -0.82 -5.00 27.16
C LYS A 235 0.32 -4.36 27.95
N THR A 236 1.57 -4.48 27.53
CA THR A 236 2.70 -3.79 28.19
C THR A 236 2.66 -2.27 27.98
N ILE A 237 1.96 -1.78 26.95
CA ILE A 237 1.79 -0.35 26.67
C ILE A 237 0.75 0.27 27.63
N ASP A 238 -0.42 -0.36 27.75
CA ASP A 238 -1.50 -0.03 28.70
C ASP A 238 -2.16 -1.36 29.08
N ASP A 239 -2.12 -1.71 30.36
CA ASP A 239 -2.61 -2.99 30.90
C ASP A 239 -4.14 -3.07 30.94
N THR A 240 -4.81 -1.92 30.88
CA THR A 240 -6.27 -1.83 30.83
C THR A 240 -6.84 -2.09 29.43
N PHE A 241 -6.01 -2.04 28.40
CA PHE A 241 -6.41 -2.32 27.02
C PHE A 241 -6.74 -3.82 26.85
N ASP A 242 -7.84 -4.14 26.17
CA ASP A 242 -8.22 -5.51 25.84
C ASP A 242 -8.07 -5.81 24.33
N PRO A 243 -6.99 -6.50 23.92
CA PRO A 243 -6.78 -6.87 22.52
C PRO A 243 -7.87 -7.74 21.92
N SER A 244 -8.59 -8.51 22.73
CA SER A 244 -9.55 -9.50 22.23
C SER A 244 -10.81 -8.90 21.59
N ILE A 245 -11.09 -7.61 21.88
CA ILE A 245 -12.24 -6.89 21.36
C ILE A 245 -11.87 -5.81 20.34
N ALA A 246 -10.58 -5.57 20.10
CA ALA A 246 -10.09 -4.41 19.36
C ALA A 246 -10.56 -4.33 17.89
N THR A 247 -10.92 -5.45 17.30
CA THR A 247 -11.39 -5.56 15.90
C THR A 247 -12.92 -5.55 15.77
N THR A 248 -13.65 -5.58 16.90
CA THR A 248 -15.11 -5.60 16.89
C THR A 248 -15.65 -4.25 16.44
N ASP A 249 -16.76 -4.27 15.70
CA ASP A 249 -17.42 -3.04 15.24
C ASP A 249 -17.85 -2.15 16.42
N GLU A 250 -18.18 -2.75 17.57
CA GLU A 250 -18.51 -2.04 18.81
C GLU A 250 -17.29 -1.30 19.37
N PHE A 251 -16.14 -1.97 19.52
CA PHE A 251 -14.92 -1.31 20.00
C PHE A 251 -14.50 -0.17 19.06
N ILE A 252 -14.53 -0.41 17.74
CA ILE A 252 -14.14 0.58 16.74
C ILE A 252 -15.01 1.84 16.88
N ALA A 253 -16.34 1.67 16.89
CA ALA A 253 -17.29 2.79 16.92
C ALA A 253 -17.33 3.51 18.29
N THR A 254 -17.19 2.77 19.39
CA THR A 254 -17.45 3.32 20.74
C THR A 254 -16.21 3.74 21.48
N GLN A 255 -15.05 3.16 21.17
CA GLN A 255 -13.78 3.43 21.85
C GLN A 255 -12.77 4.06 20.89
N TYR A 256 -12.43 3.38 19.79
CA TYR A 256 -11.36 3.83 18.89
C TYR A 256 -11.68 5.19 18.25
N GLU A 257 -12.80 5.28 17.53
CA GLU A 257 -13.16 6.49 16.78
C GLU A 257 -13.47 7.69 17.68
N LYS A 258 -13.88 7.43 18.93
CA LYS A 258 -14.13 8.49 19.92
C LYS A 258 -12.84 9.00 20.56
N ALA A 259 -11.86 8.12 20.80
CA ALA A 259 -10.59 8.47 21.42
C ALA A 259 -9.65 9.18 20.42
N VAL A 260 -9.61 8.73 19.17
CA VAL A 260 -8.72 9.29 18.15
C VAL A 260 -9.26 10.64 17.62
N PRO A 261 -8.47 11.73 17.64
CA PRO A 261 -8.88 13.05 17.17
C PRO A 261 -9.34 13.03 15.72
N GLU A 262 -10.33 13.87 15.43
CA GLU A 262 -10.72 14.15 14.05
C GLU A 262 -9.65 15.00 13.41
N ALA A 263 -9.59 14.96 12.07
CA ALA A 263 -8.84 15.94 11.33
C ALA A 263 -9.10 17.35 11.87
N TYR A 264 -8.01 18.06 12.20
CA TYR A 264 -8.09 19.49 12.47
C TYR A 264 -8.63 20.15 11.20
N LYS A 265 -9.90 20.52 11.20
CA LYS A 265 -10.45 21.46 10.23
C LYS A 265 -9.99 22.82 10.72
N PRO A 266 -8.99 23.49 10.09
CA PRO A 266 -8.74 24.87 10.44
C PRO A 266 -10.05 25.63 10.25
N SER A 267 -10.61 26.16 11.33
CA SER A 267 -11.69 27.12 11.23
C SER A 267 -11.13 28.29 10.46
N TYR A 268 -11.42 28.38 9.16
CA TYR A 268 -11.06 29.52 8.33
C TYR A 268 -11.84 30.75 8.83
N GLY A 269 -11.35 31.36 9.91
CA GLY A 269 -11.60 32.76 10.21
C GLY A 269 -10.67 33.57 9.31
N ASN A 270 -11.24 34.17 8.26
CA ASN A 270 -10.68 35.25 7.45
C ASN A 270 -9.27 35.04 6.89
N SER A 271 -9.17 34.23 5.84
CA SER A 271 -7.99 34.15 4.96
C SER A 271 -7.96 35.34 3.98
N GLU A 272 -7.52 36.51 4.44
CA GLU A 272 -7.05 37.61 3.56
C GLU A 272 -5.53 37.86 3.64
N LEU A 273 -4.77 37.12 4.46
CA LEU A 273 -3.36 37.44 4.74
C LEU A 273 -2.30 36.53 4.08
N LEU A 274 -2.67 35.61 3.19
CA LEU A 274 -1.70 34.73 2.50
C LEU A 274 -1.85 34.72 0.97
N LYS A 275 -2.03 35.89 0.35
CA LYS A 275 -1.74 36.11 -1.08
C LYS A 275 -0.42 36.85 -1.20
N GLY A 276 0.71 36.14 -1.30
CA GLY A 276 2.01 36.81 -1.37
C GLY A 276 3.23 35.97 -1.67
N ALA A 277 3.12 34.76 -2.22
CA ALA A 277 4.29 34.01 -2.68
C ALA A 277 3.99 33.32 -4.02
N SER A 278 4.36 34.01 -5.11
CA SER A 278 4.43 33.45 -6.45
C SER A 278 5.86 32.97 -6.68
N TYR A 279 6.05 31.67 -6.87
CA TYR A 279 7.32 31.12 -7.37
C TYR A 279 7.26 31.05 -8.91
N THR A 280 8.17 31.75 -9.58
CA THR A 280 8.41 31.65 -11.01
C THR A 280 9.30 30.43 -11.30
N VAL A 281 8.80 29.51 -12.11
CA VAL A 281 9.58 28.38 -12.66
C VAL A 281 10.31 28.87 -13.91
N TYR A 282 11.63 28.67 -13.97
CA TYR A 282 12.40 28.83 -15.19
C TYR A 282 12.34 27.52 -15.99
N GLU A 283 11.76 27.57 -17.20
CA GLU A 283 11.78 26.47 -18.15
C GLU A 283 13.07 26.53 -18.99
N ASP A 284 13.83 25.43 -19.02
CA ASP A 284 14.98 25.22 -19.92
C ASP A 284 14.49 24.56 -21.23
N PRO A 285 14.63 25.18 -22.41
CA PRO A 285 14.02 24.70 -23.65
C PRO A 285 14.76 23.56 -24.38
N GLN A 286 15.84 22.98 -23.83
CA GLN A 286 16.68 22.04 -24.61
C GLN A 286 16.59 20.55 -24.24
N ALA A 287 15.69 20.14 -23.35
CA ALA A 287 15.53 18.72 -22.98
C ALA A 287 14.57 17.91 -23.90
N SER A 288 14.09 18.51 -25.01
CA SER A 288 12.92 18.01 -25.76
C SER A 288 13.19 16.86 -26.74
N ASP A 289 14.41 16.63 -27.22
CA ASP A 289 14.62 15.79 -28.42
C ASP A 289 15.20 14.38 -28.16
N TYR A 290 15.51 14.01 -26.91
CA TYR A 290 16.13 12.70 -26.60
C TYR A 290 15.18 11.66 -25.99
N TYR A 291 14.05 12.06 -25.40
CA TYR A 291 13.14 11.15 -24.67
C TYR A 291 12.04 10.53 -25.54
N GLN A 292 12.00 10.80 -26.84
CA GLN A 292 10.88 10.36 -27.69
C GLN A 292 10.88 8.86 -28.07
N THR A 293 11.82 8.04 -27.58
CA THR A 293 11.97 6.64 -28.05
C THR A 293 11.81 5.55 -27.01
N LEU A 294 11.57 5.86 -25.73
CA LEU A 294 11.31 4.86 -24.70
C LEU A 294 10.18 5.35 -23.80
N LEU A 295 9.08 4.57 -23.79
CA LEU A 295 7.85 4.70 -23.00
C LEU A 295 6.76 5.58 -23.60
N ASP A 296 5.81 4.90 -24.25
CA ASP A 296 4.39 5.19 -24.06
C ASP A 296 3.57 3.95 -24.47
N PHE A 297 3.38 3.02 -23.54
CA PHE A 297 2.30 2.04 -23.67
C PHE A 297 1.11 2.56 -22.87
N ASP A 298 0.49 3.62 -23.38
CA ASP A 298 -0.78 4.11 -22.87
C ASP A 298 -1.89 3.11 -23.22
N VAL A 299 -2.22 2.27 -22.23
CA VAL A 299 -3.28 1.27 -22.30
C VAL A 299 -4.61 1.93 -22.67
N GLN A 300 -4.90 3.14 -22.19
CA GLN A 300 -6.15 3.84 -22.52
C GLN A 300 -6.15 4.34 -23.96
N LYS A 301 -5.04 4.88 -24.47
CA LYS A 301 -4.92 5.28 -25.88
C LYS A 301 -5.14 4.09 -26.82
N LYS A 302 -4.52 2.94 -26.53
CA LYS A 302 -4.66 1.72 -27.33
C LYS A 302 -6.08 1.15 -27.29
N LEU A 303 -6.73 1.21 -26.12
CA LEU A 303 -8.16 0.86 -25.98
C LEU A 303 -9.07 1.81 -26.78
N SER A 304 -8.73 3.10 -26.86
CA SER A 304 -9.49 4.09 -27.62
C SER A 304 -9.35 3.92 -29.14
N GLU A 305 -8.16 3.56 -29.61
CA GLU A 305 -7.86 3.34 -31.04
C GLU A 305 -8.56 2.08 -31.57
N ILE A 306 -8.50 0.99 -30.81
CA ILE A 306 -9.17 -0.27 -31.17
C ILE A 306 -10.70 -0.08 -31.24
N ASN A 307 -11.28 0.68 -30.29
CA ASN A 307 -12.72 0.96 -30.29
C ASN A 307 -13.17 1.80 -31.51
N LYS A 308 -12.30 2.68 -32.01
CA LYS A 308 -12.53 3.42 -33.27
C LYS A 308 -12.47 2.51 -34.50
N THR A 309 -11.54 1.55 -34.54
CA THR A 309 -11.39 0.61 -35.67
C THR A 309 -12.54 -0.41 -35.77
N TYR A 310 -13.17 -0.77 -34.65
CA TYR A 310 -14.32 -1.69 -34.65
C TYR A 310 -15.65 -1.01 -34.98
N ARG A 311 -15.80 0.29 -34.71
CA ARG A 311 -17.00 1.06 -35.10
C ARG A 311 -17.03 1.45 -36.59
N SER A 312 -15.90 1.36 -37.29
CA SER A 312 -15.79 1.70 -38.71
C SER A 312 -15.95 0.52 -39.66
N LYS A 313 -16.12 -0.72 -39.17
CA LYS A 313 -16.44 -1.88 -40.02
C LYS A 313 -17.96 -2.00 -40.20
N PRO A 314 -18.48 -1.94 -41.43
CA PRO A 314 -19.89 -2.21 -41.68
C PRO A 314 -20.20 -3.68 -41.38
N LEU A 315 -21.32 -3.91 -40.70
CA LEU A 315 -21.87 -5.24 -40.45
C LEU A 315 -22.09 -5.93 -41.80
N THR A 316 -21.30 -6.97 -42.05
CA THR A 316 -21.55 -8.00 -43.08
C THR A 316 -21.94 -9.28 -42.38
#